data_AF-A0A1T5JM43-F1
#
_entry.id   AF-A0A1T5JM43-F1
#
_cell.length_a   1.000
_cell.length_b   1.000
_cell.length_c   1.000
_cell.angle_alpha   90.00
_cell.angle_beta   90.00
_cell.angle_gamma   90.00
#
_symmetry.space_group_name_H-M   'P 1'
#
loop_
_entity.id
_entity.type
_entity.pdbx_description
1 polymer ?
#
loop_
_entity_poly.entity_id
_entity_poly.type
_entity_poly.pdbx_seq_one_letter_code
_entity_poly.pdbx_strand_id
1 'polypeptide(L)' 'MPVGTRVVVRRRLSAEEAAESGARWADVVGSLTAVDDAGLRVRPDRTPGLPEVTVAAGDVEAVKPIPPRRPRRGRPGED' A
#
# COMPACT_ATOMS: atom_id res chain seq x y z
N MET A 1 -1.70 3.24 13.98
CA MET A 1 -2.39 2.10 13.33
C MET A 1 -1.61 0.83 13.62
N PRO A 2 -2.27 -0.32 13.89
CA PRO A 2 -1.54 -1.53 14.23
C PRO A 2 -0.95 -2.21 12.98
N VAL A 3 0.23 -2.82 13.14
CA VAL A 3 0.83 -3.70 12.13
C VAL A 3 -0.12 -4.87 11.81
N GLY A 4 -0.07 -5.37 10.59
CA GLY A 4 -1.01 -6.35 10.04
C GLY A 4 -2.29 -5.73 9.48
N THR A 5 -2.58 -4.46 9.76
CA THR A 5 -3.74 -3.77 9.18
C THR A 5 -3.54 -3.59 7.68
N ARG A 6 -4.57 -3.92 6.91
CA ARG A 6 -4.61 -3.60 5.49
C ARG A 6 -4.94 -2.12 5.31
N VAL A 7 -4.10 -1.40 4.58
CA VAL A 7 -4.18 0.05 4.43
C VAL A 7 -4.07 0.47 2.98
N VAL A 8 -4.59 1.66 2.68
CA VAL A 8 -4.14 2.49 1.57
C VAL A 8 -3.34 3.66 2.14
N VAL A 9 -2.12 3.83 1.67
CA VAL A 9 -1.25 4.95 1.98
C VAL A 9 -1.15 5.82 0.74
N ARG A 10 -1.64 7.05 0.82
CA ARG A 10 -1.39 8.06 -0.20
C ARG A 10 -0.08 8.75 0.12
N ARG A 11 0.88 8.65 -0.79
CA ARG A 11 2.21 9.26 -0.66
C ARG A 11 2.48 10.31 -1.72
N ARG A 12 3.26 11.32 -1.35
CA ARG A 12 3.89 12.27 -2.24
C ARG A 12 4.84 11.52 -3.17
N LEU A 13 4.82 11.89 -4.45
CA LEU A 13 5.85 11.47 -5.38
C LEU A 13 6.99 12.48 -5.37
N SER A 14 8.22 11.96 -5.50
CA SER A 14 9.41 12.76 -5.78
C SER A 14 9.23 13.52 -7.11
N ALA A 15 10.01 14.58 -7.34
CA ALA A 15 9.90 15.34 -8.58
C ALA A 15 10.13 14.46 -9.82
N GLU A 16 11.06 13.51 -9.74
CA GLU A 16 11.37 12.54 -10.79
C GLU A 16 10.18 11.60 -11.05
N GLU A 17 9.69 10.91 -10.01
CA GLU A 17 8.53 10.01 -10.10
C GLU A 17 7.27 10.74 -10.63
N ALA A 18 7.09 12.00 -10.21
CA ALA A 18 5.98 12.84 -10.65
C ALA A 18 6.12 13.24 -12.12
N ALA A 19 7.33 13.51 -12.60
CA ALA A 19 7.60 13.80 -14.00
C ALA A 19 7.36 12.56 -14.89
N GLU A 20 7.75 11.38 -14.43
CA GLU A 20 7.57 10.12 -15.16
C GLU A 20 6.09 9.70 -15.25
N SER A 21 5.36 9.78 -14.12
CA SER A 21 3.95 9.36 -14.07
C SER A 21 2.95 10.45 -14.44
N GLY A 22 3.36 11.73 -14.46
CA GLY A 22 2.46 12.89 -14.56
C GLY A 22 1.56 13.09 -13.33
N ALA A 23 1.83 12.39 -12.22
CA ALA A 23 0.99 12.39 -11.02
C ALA A 23 1.71 13.08 -9.84
N ARG A 24 0.96 13.80 -9.00
CA ARG A 24 1.49 14.40 -7.76
C ARG A 24 1.65 13.37 -6.62
N TRP A 25 0.87 12.30 -6.67
CA TRP A 25 0.61 11.38 -5.58
C TRP A 25 0.54 9.95 -6.12
N ALA A 26 0.90 8.98 -5.28
CA ALA A 26 0.69 7.57 -5.54
C ALA A 26 0.01 6.90 -4.34
N ASP A 27 -0.86 5.93 -4.63
CA ASP A 27 -1.57 5.16 -3.62
C ASP A 27 -0.95 3.77 -3.50
N VAL A 28 -0.39 3.46 -2.32
CA VAL A 28 0.17 2.15 -1.97
C VAL A 28 -0.88 1.37 -1.19
N VAL A 29 -1.29 0.21 -1.70
CA VAL A 29 -2.30 -0.63 -1.08
C VAL A 29 -1.68 -1.96 -0.65
N GLY A 30 -1.76 -2.27 0.64
CA GLY A 30 -1.15 -3.48 1.18
C GLY A 30 -1.30 -3.62 2.69
N SER A 31 -0.57 -4.58 3.25
CA SER A 31 -0.53 -4.82 4.69
C SER A 31 0.58 -3.99 5.32
N LEU A 32 0.27 -3.27 6.40
CA LEU A 32 1.24 -2.51 7.17
C LEU A 32 2.15 -3.47 7.94
N THR A 33 3.46 -3.42 7.71
CA THR A 33 4.43 -4.33 8.32
C THR A 33 5.26 -3.65 9.40
N ALA A 34 5.49 -2.35 9.29
CA ALA A 34 6.12 -1.53 10.32
C ALA A 34 5.56 -0.12 10.35
N VAL A 35 5.59 0.48 11.53
CA VAL A 35 5.29 1.89 11.80
C VAL A 35 6.34 2.40 12.77
N ASP A 36 7.04 3.44 12.37
CA ASP A 36 8.05 4.11 13.18
C ASP A 36 8.08 5.60 12.87
N ASP A 37 8.91 6.36 13.59
CA ASP A 37 8.98 7.82 13.43
C ASP A 37 9.51 8.24 12.05
N ALA A 38 10.31 7.37 11.39
CA ALA A 38 10.80 7.63 10.05
C ALA A 38 9.73 7.38 8.98
N GLY A 39 8.71 6.56 9.27
CA GLY A 39 7.55 6.38 8.40
C GLY A 39 6.87 5.00 8.48
N LEU A 40 6.45 4.50 7.32
CA LEU A 40 5.62 3.31 7.20
C LEU A 40 6.26 2.30 6.25
N ARG A 41 6.16 1.01 6.59
CA ARG A 41 6.46 -0.09 5.65
C ARG A 41 5.20 -0.84 5.29
N VAL A 42 4.97 -1.00 3.99
CA VAL A 42 3.76 -1.63 3.45
C VAL A 42 4.15 -2.74 2.49
N ARG A 43 3.64 -3.95 2.74
CA ARG A 43 3.75 -5.07 1.82
C ARG A 43 2.60 -5.03 0.80
N PRO A 44 2.86 -4.78 -0.50
CA PRO A 44 1.80 -4.63 -1.50
C PRO A 44 0.97 -5.90 -1.71
N ASP A 45 -0.34 -5.72 -1.91
CA ASP A 45 -1.29 -6.83 -2.12
C ASP A 45 -1.21 -7.50 -3.51
N ARG A 46 -0.85 -6.72 -4.55
CA ARG A 46 -1.17 -7.10 -5.95
C ARG A 46 -0.27 -8.18 -6.53
N THR A 47 0.93 -8.39 -5.99
CA THR A 47 1.87 -9.35 -6.57
C THR A 47 2.73 -9.98 -5.47
N PRO A 48 2.63 -11.30 -5.24
CA PRO A 48 3.58 -12.00 -4.38
C PRO A 48 4.99 -11.85 -4.96
N GLY A 49 5.95 -11.47 -4.11
CA GLY A 49 7.35 -11.25 -4.50
C GLY A 49 7.70 -9.80 -4.84
N LEU A 50 6.75 -8.85 -4.85
CA LEU A 50 7.13 -7.43 -4.87
C LEU A 50 7.82 -7.04 -3.55
N PRO A 51 8.84 -6.17 -3.62
CA PRO A 51 9.49 -5.65 -2.42
C PRO A 51 8.49 -4.85 -1.57
N GLU A 52 8.77 -4.79 -0.27
CA GLU A 52 8.06 -3.88 0.63
C GLU A 52 8.32 -2.44 0.21
N VAL A 53 7.27 -1.62 0.27
CA VAL A 53 7.36 -0.19 -0.02
C VAL A 53 7.56 0.53 1.30
N THR A 54 8.66 1.29 1.40
CA THR A 54 8.87 2.23 2.49
C THR A 54 8.36 3.60 2.08
N VAL A 55 7.55 4.21 2.93
CA VAL A 55 7.03 5.58 2.75
C VAL A 55 7.55 6.42 3.90
N ALA A 56 8.35 7.45 3.60
CA ALA A 56 8.86 8.35 4.62
C ALA A 56 7.73 9.16 5.24
N ALA A 57 7.81 9.47 6.53
CA ALA A 57 6.78 10.19 7.26
C ALA A 57 6.42 11.54 6.60
N GLY A 58 7.41 12.25 6.07
CA GLY A 58 7.21 13.52 5.36
C GLY A 58 6.49 13.40 4.01
N ASP A 59 6.45 12.21 3.42
CA ASP A 59 5.76 11.95 2.16
C ASP A 59 4.34 11.42 2.36
N VAL A 60 3.95 11.03 3.58
CA VAL A 60 2.60 10.53 3.85
C VAL A 60 1.61 11.68 3.83
N GLU A 61 0.66 11.64 2.89
CA GLU A 61 -0.48 12.58 2.86
C GLU A 61 -1.65 12.05 3.69
N ALA A 62 -1.99 10.78 3.48
CA ALA A 62 -3.05 10.13 4.22
C ALA A 62 -2.82 8.62 4.34
N VAL A 63 -3.33 8.07 5.44
CA VAL A 63 -3.41 6.62 5.66
C VAL A 63 -4.84 6.28 6.02
N LYS A 64 -5.40 5.29 5.34
CA LYS A 64 -6.74 4.79 5.63
C LYS A 64 -6.73 3.27 5.77
N PRO A 65 -7.30 2.71 6.87
CA PRO A 65 -7.54 1.28 6.95
C PRO A 65 -8.59 0.89 5.91
N ILE A 66 -8.40 -0.27 5.29
CA ILE A 66 -9.36 -0.83 4.35
C ILE A 66 -9.75 -2.25 4.77
N PRO A 67 -10.96 -2.71 4.45
CA PRO A 67 -11.38 -4.06 4.78
C PRO A 67 -10.39 -5.12 4.26
N PRO A 68 -10.26 -6.26 4.95
CA PRO A 68 -9.48 -7.38 4.45
C PRO A 68 -10.00 -7.81 3.08
N ARG A 69 -9.11 -8.34 2.24
CA ARG A 69 -9.53 -8.91 0.96
C ARG A 69 -10.56 -10.00 1.23
N ARG A 70 -11.75 -9.86 0.63
CA ARG A 70 -12.72 -10.96 0.66
C ARG A 70 -12.08 -12.15 -0.07
N PRO A 71 -12.12 -13.36 0.51
CA PRO A 71 -11.71 -14.55 -0.22
C PRO A 71 -12.52 -14.61 -1.52
N ARG A 72 -11.84 -14.83 -2.65
CA ARG A 72 -12.55 -15.16 -3.89
C ARG A 72 -13.32 -16.44 -3.59
N ARG A 73 -14.65 -16.34 -3.51
CA ARG A 73 -15.52 -17.51 -3.51
C ARG A 73 -15.30 -18.18 -4.86
N GLY A 74 -14.49 -19.25 -4.88
CA GLY A 74 -14.31 -20.07 -6.08
C GLY A 74 -15.70 -20.45 -6.57
N ARG A 75 -15.96 -20.32 -7.88
CA ARG A 75 -17.13 -20.98 -8.46
C ARG A 75 -16.95 -22.48 -8.19
N PRO A 76 -17.88 -23.14 -7.50
CA PRO A 76 -17.99 -24.58 -7.65
C PRO A 76 -18.63 -24.81 -9.02
N GLY A 77 -17.95 -25.52 -9.90
CA GLY A 77 -18.52 -25.92 -11.18
C GLY A 77 -17.46 -26.16 -12.24
N GLU A 78 -16.97 -27.38 -12.29
CA GLU A 78 -17.16 -28.20 -13.49
C GLU A 78 -17.10 -29.67 -13.02
N ASP A 79 -18.26 -30.31 -13.07
CA ASP A 79 -18.45 -31.76 -13.12
C ASP A 79 -18.50 -32.14 -14.61
#